data_AF-A0A968YVG7-F1
#
_entry.id   AF-A0A968YVG7-F1
#
_cell.length_a   1.000
_cell.length_b   1.000
_cell.length_c   1.000
_cell.angle_alpha   90.00
_cell.angle_beta   90.00
_cell.angle_gamma   90.00
#
_symmetry.space_group_name_H-M   'P 1'
#
loop_
_entity.id
_entity.type
_entity.pdbx_description
1 polymer ?
#
loop_
_entity_poly.entity_id
_entity_poly.type
_entity_poly.pdbx_seq_one_letter_code
_entity_poly.pdbx_strand_id
1 'polypeptide(L)'
;MPLNSSISPSKESPSEARRDILGLLAAIFYGLFTLLPDNSSVLVSWPWVFVWQVALILPWLWLLRQWWVQTHFVRLGYGLDYGMGLAMVGVVASTVFAPFPHQARWYGWAALCCMAAVYALNEWCANRDRRLLLLRVQGALSFVFILESLVLWASQTLFPELTRLQGLRAAGLNVFF
;
A
#
# COMPACT_ATOMS: atom_id res chain seq x y z
N MET A 1 7.81 -62.06 3.88
CA MET A 1 7.08 -61.68 2.64
C MET A 1 5.80 -60.94 3.04
N PRO A 2 5.41 -59.89 2.32
CA PRO A 2 5.34 -58.54 2.90
C PRO A 2 3.96 -58.11 3.43
N LEU A 3 4.03 -57.19 4.41
CA LEU A 3 2.96 -56.32 4.88
C LEU A 3 2.43 -55.46 3.73
N ASN A 4 1.14 -55.57 3.44
CA ASN A 4 0.44 -54.65 2.53
C ASN A 4 -0.51 -53.77 3.36
N SER A 5 0.07 -52.84 4.13
CA SER A 5 -0.70 -51.74 4.72
C SER A 5 -0.73 -50.61 3.71
N SER A 6 -1.83 -50.53 2.96
CA SER A 6 -2.17 -49.41 2.08
C SER A 6 -2.14 -48.11 2.88
N ILE A 7 -1.06 -47.34 2.74
CA ILE A 7 -1.00 -45.95 3.14
C ILE A 7 -1.98 -45.21 2.22
N SER A 8 -3.21 -44.99 2.70
CA SER A 8 -4.05 -43.96 2.10
C SER A 8 -3.34 -42.62 2.32
N PRO A 9 -3.11 -41.81 1.28
CA PRO A 9 -2.75 -40.42 1.50
C PRO A 9 -3.95 -39.81 2.22
N SER A 10 -3.78 -39.50 3.50
CA SER A 10 -4.67 -38.57 4.18
C SER A 10 -4.75 -37.35 3.28
N LYS A 11 -5.92 -37.14 2.67
CA LYS A 11 -6.26 -35.86 2.07
C LYS A 11 -5.98 -34.83 3.14
N GLU A 12 -4.89 -34.08 2.99
CA GLU A 12 -4.72 -32.82 3.68
C GLU A 12 -5.95 -32.01 3.30
N SER A 13 -6.93 -32.00 4.21
CA SER A 13 -7.99 -31.02 4.15
C SER A 13 -7.30 -29.66 4.08
N PRO A 14 -7.69 -28.74 3.19
CA PRO A 14 -7.19 -27.37 3.19
C PRO A 14 -7.80 -26.64 4.39
N SER A 15 -7.53 -27.12 5.60
CA SER A 15 -7.88 -26.46 6.84
C SER A 15 -6.78 -25.44 7.13
N GLU A 16 -7.18 -24.18 7.07
CA GLU A 16 -6.44 -23.06 7.67
C GLU A 16 -5.23 -22.53 6.91
N ALA A 17 -5.39 -22.29 5.60
CA ALA A 17 -4.95 -21.00 5.08
C ALA A 17 -5.75 -19.91 5.81
N ARG A 18 -5.33 -19.57 7.03
CA ARG A 18 -5.96 -18.60 7.93
C ARG A 18 -6.17 -17.32 7.15
N ARG A 19 -7.38 -17.12 6.62
CA ARG A 19 -7.73 -15.97 5.78
C ARG A 19 -7.47 -14.73 6.61
N ASP A 20 -6.43 -13.99 6.25
CA ASP A 20 -6.06 -12.79 6.95
C ASP A 20 -6.89 -11.63 6.43
N ILE A 21 -8.13 -11.53 6.93
CA ILE A 21 -9.12 -10.57 6.46
C ILE A 21 -8.61 -9.14 6.62
N LEU A 22 -7.86 -8.84 7.69
CA LEU A 22 -7.29 -7.51 7.92
C LEU A 22 -6.20 -7.20 6.88
N GLY A 23 -5.31 -8.14 6.60
CA GLY A 23 -4.32 -8.00 5.53
C GLY A 23 -4.95 -7.86 4.15
N LEU A 24 -6.02 -8.61 3.86
CA LEU A 24 -6.76 -8.51 2.61
C LEU A 24 -7.45 -7.14 2.46
N LEU A 25 -8.12 -6.66 3.51
CA LEU A 25 -8.73 -5.33 3.49
C LEU A 25 -7.67 -4.24 3.31
N ALA A 26 -6.55 -4.33 4.02
CA ALA A 26 -5.44 -3.40 3.86
C ALA A 26 -4.91 -3.40 2.42
N ALA A 27 -4.78 -4.58 1.79
CA ALA A 27 -4.36 -4.70 0.40
C ALA A 27 -5.39 -4.11 -0.59
N ILE A 28 -6.68 -4.31 -0.35
CA ILE A 28 -7.76 -3.73 -1.18
C ILE A 28 -7.72 -2.20 -1.11
N PHE A 29 -7.62 -1.62 0.09
CA PHE A 29 -7.51 -0.17 0.26
C PHE A 29 -6.23 0.39 -0.34
N TYR A 30 -5.10 -0.33 -0.19
CA TYR A 30 -3.85 0.05 -0.84
C TYR A 30 -4.00 0.09 -2.36
N GLY A 31 -4.60 -0.94 -2.97
CA GLY A 31 -4.89 -0.96 -4.41
C GLY A 31 -5.81 0.18 -4.83
N LEU A 32 -6.91 0.38 -4.11
CA LEU A 32 -7.87 1.46 -4.37
C LEU A 32 -7.20 2.83 -4.35
N PHE A 33 -6.41 3.15 -3.31
CA PHE A 33 -5.74 4.44 -3.20
C PHE A 33 -4.52 4.57 -4.10
N THR A 34 -3.94 3.48 -4.56
CA THR A 34 -2.87 3.54 -5.57
C THR A 34 -3.44 3.92 -6.93
N LEU A 35 -4.64 3.41 -7.27
CA LEU A 35 -5.30 3.67 -8.55
C LEU A 35 -6.22 4.90 -8.52
N LEU A 36 -6.43 5.54 -7.38
CA LEU A 36 -7.33 6.69 -7.33
C LEU A 36 -6.68 7.91 -8.01
N PRO A 37 -7.29 8.48 -9.06
CA PRO A 37 -6.80 9.71 -9.70
C PRO A 37 -6.92 10.90 -8.73
N ASP A 38 -6.02 11.87 -8.83
CA ASP A 38 -5.97 13.06 -7.98
C ASP A 38 -5.98 12.77 -6.47
N ASN A 39 -5.35 11.66 -6.09
CA ASN A 39 -5.32 11.15 -4.73
C ASN A 39 -4.95 12.21 -3.67
N SER A 40 -4.02 13.11 -3.96
CA SER A 40 -3.58 14.14 -3.01
C SER A 40 -4.69 15.10 -2.56
N SER A 41 -5.66 15.37 -3.42
CA SER A 41 -6.79 16.25 -3.10
C SER A 41 -8.05 15.46 -2.71
N VAL A 42 -8.25 14.29 -3.31
CA VAL A 42 -9.41 13.45 -3.03
C VAL A 42 -9.33 12.86 -1.61
N LEU A 43 -8.16 12.41 -1.14
CA LEU A 43 -8.01 11.77 0.17
C LEU A 43 -8.36 12.66 1.37
N VAL A 44 -8.24 13.98 1.23
CA VAL A 44 -8.56 14.94 2.28
C VAL A 44 -9.98 15.48 2.17
N SER A 45 -10.72 15.12 1.13
CA SER A 45 -12.11 15.53 0.92
C SER A 45 -13.10 14.59 1.61
N TRP A 46 -14.28 15.10 2.00
CA TRP A 46 -15.37 14.25 2.48
C TRP A 46 -16.08 13.58 1.28
N PRO A 47 -16.44 12.29 1.34
CA PRO A 47 -16.32 11.34 2.46
C PRO A 47 -15.00 10.54 2.48
N TRP A 48 -14.14 10.72 1.48
CA TRP A 48 -12.92 9.93 1.27
C TRP A 48 -11.93 9.99 2.44
N VAL A 49 -11.86 11.12 3.14
CA VAL A 49 -11.08 11.28 4.35
C VAL A 49 -11.43 10.23 5.41
N PHE A 50 -12.71 9.90 5.57
CA PHE A 50 -13.15 8.88 6.52
C PHE A 50 -12.70 7.48 6.07
N VAL A 51 -12.89 7.17 4.79
CA VAL A 51 -12.47 5.89 4.19
C VAL A 51 -10.96 5.69 4.35
N TRP A 52 -10.18 6.75 4.15
CA TRP A 52 -8.74 6.74 4.30
C TRP A 52 -8.29 6.54 5.76
N GLN A 53 -8.95 7.19 6.73
CA GLN A 53 -8.67 6.96 8.15
C GLN A 53 -8.94 5.50 8.56
N VAL A 54 -10.03 4.91 8.05
CA VAL A 54 -10.36 3.50 8.26
C VAL A 54 -9.32 2.58 7.61
N ALA A 55 -8.84 2.92 6.42
CA ALA A 55 -7.79 2.14 5.77
C ALA A 55 -6.46 2.18 6.53
N LEU A 56 -6.08 3.35 7.06
CA LEU A 56 -4.84 3.52 7.81
C LEU A 56 -4.80 2.72 9.11
N ILE A 57 -5.94 2.54 9.79
CA ILE A 57 -5.94 1.79 11.05
C ILE A 57 -5.81 0.27 10.82
N LEU A 58 -6.11 -0.23 9.62
CA LEU A 58 -6.07 -1.67 9.32
C LEU A 58 -4.68 -2.29 9.53
N PRO A 59 -3.56 -1.71 9.05
CA PRO A 59 -2.22 -2.19 9.38
C PRO A 59 -1.94 -2.35 10.88
N TRP A 60 -2.40 -1.41 11.71
CA TRP A 60 -2.25 -1.51 13.16
C TRP A 60 -3.06 -2.67 13.73
N LEU A 61 -4.34 -2.79 13.35
CA LEU A 61 -5.18 -3.89 13.78
C LEU A 61 -4.62 -5.24 13.34
N TRP A 62 -4.06 -5.27 12.12
CA TRP A 62 -3.43 -6.46 11.57
C TRP A 62 -2.19 -6.88 12.35
N LEU A 63 -1.30 -5.93 12.65
CA LEU A 63 -0.10 -6.15 13.45
C LEU A 63 -0.45 -6.57 14.89
N LEU A 64 -1.40 -5.90 15.53
CA LEU A 64 -1.85 -6.26 16.89
C LEU A 64 -2.45 -7.67 16.92
N ARG A 65 -3.25 -8.03 15.92
CA ARG A 65 -3.77 -9.40 15.78
C ARG A 65 -2.66 -10.42 15.62
N GLN A 66 -1.63 -10.11 14.84
CA GLN A 66 -0.46 -10.96 14.65
C GLN A 66 0.26 -11.17 15.98
N TRP A 67 0.54 -10.12 16.74
CA TRP A 67 1.15 -10.23 18.07
C TRP A 67 0.29 -10.97 19.10
N TRP A 68 -1.03 -10.85 19.00
CA TRP A 68 -1.94 -11.56 19.88
C TRP A 68 -1.91 -13.07 19.64
N VAL A 69 -1.67 -13.50 18.41
CA VAL A 69 -1.73 -14.90 18.00
C VAL A 69 -0.34 -15.54 17.98
N GLN A 70 0.68 -14.81 17.59
CA GLN A 70 2.05 -15.28 17.48
C GLN A 70 2.86 -14.77 18.67
N THR A 71 3.47 -15.68 19.41
CA THR A 71 4.31 -15.35 20.58
C THR A 71 5.69 -14.80 20.22
N HIS A 72 6.05 -14.81 18.92
CA HIS A 72 7.37 -14.40 18.45
C HIS A 72 7.27 -13.29 17.42
N PHE A 73 8.06 -12.25 17.66
CA PHE A 73 8.13 -11.06 16.83
C PHE A 73 9.13 -11.27 15.69
N VAL A 74 8.67 -11.18 14.44
CA VAL A 74 9.56 -11.27 13.28
C VAL A 74 10.24 -9.91 13.07
N ARG A 75 11.55 -9.87 13.35
CA ARG A 75 12.39 -8.69 13.08
C ARG A 75 12.55 -8.44 11.58
N LEU A 76 12.73 -7.19 11.17
CA LEU A 76 13.05 -6.87 9.77
C LEU A 76 14.47 -7.34 9.42
N GLY A 77 15.39 -7.32 10.39
CA GLY A 77 16.78 -7.71 10.17
C GLY A 77 17.60 -6.66 9.42
N TYR A 78 18.87 -6.97 9.15
CA TYR A 78 19.82 -6.10 8.42
C TYR A 78 19.96 -4.67 8.97
N GLY A 79 19.66 -4.46 10.26
CA GLY A 79 19.69 -3.14 10.89
C GLY A 79 18.50 -2.24 10.56
N LEU A 80 17.52 -2.72 9.77
CA LEU A 80 16.32 -1.96 9.44
C LEU A 80 15.46 -1.63 10.66
N ASP A 81 15.52 -2.47 11.71
CA ASP A 81 14.87 -2.18 12.99
C ASP A 81 15.43 -0.91 13.65
N TYR A 82 16.74 -0.63 13.53
CA TYR A 82 17.33 0.62 14.00
C TYR A 82 16.90 1.80 13.15
N GLY A 83 16.83 1.61 11.83
CA GLY A 83 16.29 2.61 10.90
C GLY A 83 14.85 2.98 11.24
N MET A 84 14.03 1.99 11.60
CA MET A 84 12.67 2.22 12.04
C MET A 84 12.61 2.99 13.37
N GLY A 85 13.44 2.62 14.35
CA GLY A 85 13.54 3.34 15.61
C GLY A 85 13.91 4.82 15.40
N LEU A 86 14.89 5.09 14.54
CA LEU A 86 15.28 6.45 14.18
C LEU A 86 14.15 7.19 13.47
N ALA A 87 13.45 6.54 12.53
CA ALA A 87 12.31 7.12 11.85
C ALA A 87 11.17 7.45 12.83
N MET A 88 10.91 6.58 13.81
CA MET A 88 9.90 6.83 14.85
C MET A 88 10.25 8.05 15.71
N VAL A 89 11.51 8.17 16.15
CA VAL A 89 11.99 9.36 16.86
C VAL A 89 11.84 10.60 15.99
N GLY A 90 12.19 10.51 14.70
CA GLY A 90 12.01 11.57 13.73
C GLY A 90 10.56 12.03 13.61
N VAL A 91 9.62 11.10 13.45
CA VAL A 91 8.17 11.40 13.38
C VAL A 91 7.69 12.08 14.65
N VAL A 92 8.10 11.61 15.83
CA VAL A 92 7.72 12.23 17.11
C VAL A 92 8.28 13.66 17.20
N ALA A 93 9.56 13.85 16.93
CA ALA A 93 10.19 15.17 16.96
C ALA A 93 9.52 16.13 15.96
N SER A 94 9.33 15.70 14.70
CA SER A 94 8.66 16.50 13.68
C SER A 94 7.21 16.81 14.05
N THR A 95 6.51 15.93 14.75
CA THR A 95 5.13 16.18 15.20
C THR A 95 5.06 17.18 16.35
N VAL A 96 6.00 17.12 17.30
CA VAL A 96 6.05 17.99 18.48
C VAL A 96 6.51 19.41 18.13
N PHE A 97 7.53 19.54 17.28
CA PHE A 97 8.12 20.82 16.93
C PHE A 97 7.52 21.47 15.66
N ALA A 98 6.44 20.89 15.12
CA ALA A 98 5.82 21.42 13.91
C ALA A 98 5.13 22.79 14.13
N PRO A 99 5.31 23.74 13.21
CA PRO A 99 4.54 24.99 13.23
C PRO A 99 3.04 24.77 12.96
N PHE A 100 2.68 23.66 12.29
CA PHE A 100 1.30 23.27 11.99
C PHE A 100 0.95 21.95 12.68
N PRO A 101 0.60 21.98 13.99
CA PRO A 101 0.48 20.77 14.81
C PRO A 101 -0.64 19.83 14.35
N HIS A 102 -1.72 20.37 13.78
CA HIS A 102 -2.83 19.55 13.29
C HIS A 102 -2.42 18.70 12.08
N GLN A 103 -1.80 19.31 11.07
CA GLN A 103 -1.29 18.60 9.89
C GLN A 103 -0.18 17.62 10.29
N ALA A 104 0.71 18.04 11.18
CA ALA A 104 1.82 17.20 11.63
C ALA A 104 1.34 15.95 12.37
N ARG A 105 0.35 16.04 13.25
CA ARG A 105 -0.26 14.88 13.92
C ARG A 105 -0.90 13.92 12.92
N TRP A 106 -1.57 14.46 11.91
CA TRP A 106 -2.20 13.66 10.87
C TRP A 106 -1.16 12.87 10.06
N TYR A 107 -0.14 13.55 9.52
CA TYR A 107 0.92 12.87 8.78
C TYR A 107 1.77 11.95 9.67
N GLY A 108 1.99 12.32 10.93
CA GLY A 108 2.67 11.46 11.91
C GLY A 108 1.88 10.18 12.18
N TRP A 109 0.55 10.27 12.31
CA TRP A 109 -0.32 9.10 12.43
C TRP A 109 -0.22 8.19 11.20
N ALA A 110 -0.27 8.77 9.99
CA ALA A 110 -0.11 8.01 8.75
C ALA A 110 1.25 7.30 8.69
N ALA A 111 2.34 8.00 9.07
CA ALA A 111 3.67 7.42 9.12
C ALA A 111 3.73 6.22 10.06
N LEU A 112 3.18 6.33 11.28
CA LEU A 112 3.13 5.23 12.24
C LEU A 112 2.33 4.03 11.70
N CYS A 113 1.22 4.26 11.00
CA CYS A 113 0.45 3.20 10.34
C CYS A 113 1.26 2.51 9.24
N CYS A 114 2.03 3.26 8.44
CA CYS A 114 2.93 2.69 7.44
C CYS A 114 4.03 1.84 8.08
N MET A 115 4.61 2.27 9.20
CA MET A 115 5.57 1.47 9.96
C MET A 115 4.94 0.15 10.41
N ALA A 116 3.72 0.19 10.96
CA ALA A 116 2.98 -1.00 11.35
C ALA A 116 2.72 -1.94 10.16
N ALA A 117 2.39 -1.39 8.98
CA ALA A 117 2.19 -2.15 7.75
C ALA A 117 3.45 -2.91 7.34
N VAL A 118 4.64 -2.29 7.46
CA VAL A 118 5.91 -2.94 7.13
C VAL A 118 6.15 -4.16 8.02
N TYR A 119 5.96 -4.05 9.33
CA TYR A 119 6.11 -5.19 10.23
C TYR A 119 5.07 -6.28 9.93
N ALA A 120 3.81 -5.89 9.75
CA ALA A 120 2.74 -6.85 9.50
C ALA A 120 2.92 -7.60 8.17
N LEU A 121 3.37 -6.90 7.13
CA LEU A 121 3.72 -7.49 5.84
C LEU A 121 4.96 -8.37 5.92
N ASN A 122 6.00 -7.94 6.65
CA ASN A 122 7.22 -8.72 6.82
C ASN A 122 6.92 -10.07 7.47
N GLU A 123 6.13 -10.07 8.54
CA GLU A 123 5.67 -11.28 9.22
C GLU A 123 4.83 -12.17 8.29
N TRP A 124 3.88 -11.58 7.55
CA TRP A 124 3.07 -12.32 6.58
C TRP A 124 3.90 -12.91 5.43
N CYS A 125 4.95 -12.22 5.00
CA CYS A 125 5.88 -12.62 3.93
C CYS A 125 7.00 -13.57 4.38
N ALA A 126 6.99 -14.03 5.63
CA ALA A 126 7.95 -15.04 6.09
C ALA A 126 7.89 -16.33 5.24
N ASN A 127 6.74 -16.61 4.62
CA ASN A 127 6.60 -17.67 3.61
C ASN A 127 6.99 -17.18 2.20
N ARG A 128 7.88 -17.93 1.54
CA ARG A 128 8.35 -17.68 0.16
C ARG A 128 7.21 -17.51 -0.85
N ASP A 129 6.16 -18.33 -0.77
CA ASP A 129 5.04 -18.27 -1.72
C ASP A 129 4.25 -16.97 -1.58
N ARG A 130 4.06 -16.49 -0.35
CA ARG A 130 3.39 -15.22 -0.06
C ARG A 130 4.22 -14.03 -0.53
N ARG A 131 5.54 -14.09 -0.38
CA ARG A 131 6.45 -13.07 -0.92
C ARG A 131 6.39 -13.00 -2.45
N LEU A 132 6.37 -14.15 -3.13
CA LEU A 132 6.23 -14.19 -4.59
C LEU A 132 4.85 -13.67 -5.03
N LEU A 133 3.78 -14.02 -4.31
CA LEU A 133 2.45 -13.50 -4.56
C LEU A 133 2.42 -11.96 -4.43
N LEU A 134 3.00 -11.41 -3.36
CA LEU A 134 3.09 -9.96 -3.15
C LEU A 134 3.78 -9.27 -4.33
N LEU A 135 4.92 -9.79 -4.78
CA LEU A 135 5.66 -9.21 -5.90
C LEU A 135 4.86 -9.26 -7.22
N ARG A 136 4.12 -10.35 -7.47
CA ARG A 136 3.26 -10.46 -8.65
C ARG A 136 2.10 -9.47 -8.61
N VAL A 137 1.42 -9.37 -7.47
CA VAL A 137 0.31 -8.43 -7.27
C VAL A 137 0.79 -6.99 -7.38
N GLN A 138 1.91 -6.65 -6.73
CA GLN A 138 2.51 -5.33 -6.81
C GLN A 138 2.92 -4.98 -8.25
N GLY A 139 3.53 -5.92 -8.98
CA GLY A 139 3.89 -5.71 -10.38
C GLY A 139 2.68 -5.45 -11.27
N ALA A 140 1.60 -6.23 -11.09
CA ALA A 140 0.34 -6.02 -11.81
C ALA A 140 -0.30 -4.67 -11.47
N LEU A 141 -0.35 -4.31 -10.18
CA LEU A 141 -0.88 -3.02 -9.72
C LEU A 141 -0.09 -1.85 -10.32
N SER A 142 1.24 -1.92 -10.30
CA SER A 142 2.10 -0.91 -10.91
C SER A 142 1.85 -0.78 -12.41
N PHE A 143 1.66 -1.90 -13.12
CA PHE A 143 1.35 -1.87 -14.55
C PHE A 143 0.02 -1.18 -14.83
N VAL A 144 -1.03 -1.50 -14.07
CA VAL A 144 -2.34 -0.84 -14.19
C VAL A 144 -2.22 0.66 -13.90
N PHE A 145 -1.51 1.03 -12.83
CA PHE A 145 -1.27 2.43 -12.46
C PHE A 145 -0.56 3.22 -13.57
N ILE A 146 0.45 2.62 -14.22
CA ILE A 146 1.16 3.25 -15.35
C ILE A 146 0.21 3.49 -16.52
N LEU A 147 -0.61 2.49 -16.89
CA LEU A 147 -1.57 2.63 -17.98
C LEU A 147 -2.59 3.73 -17.68
N GLU A 148 -3.16 3.73 -16.48
CA GLU A 148 -4.10 4.76 -16.03
C GLU A 148 -3.48 6.14 -16.06
N SER A 149 -2.27 6.29 -15.49
CA SER A 149 -1.53 7.56 -15.50
C SER A 149 -1.28 8.07 -16.92
N LEU A 150 -0.93 7.18 -17.85
CA LEU A 150 -0.67 7.54 -19.24
C LEU A 150 -1.95 7.98 -19.96
N VAL A 151 -3.08 7.30 -19.70
CA VAL A 151 -4.39 7.65 -20.27
C VAL A 151 -4.86 9.01 -19.75
N LEU A 152 -4.73 9.26 -18.43
CA LEU A 152 -5.08 10.55 -17.83
C LEU A 152 -4.21 11.66 -18.38
N TRP A 153 -2.89 11.47 -18.45
CA TRP A 153 -1.99 12.45 -19.05
C TRP A 153 -2.32 12.73 -20.53
N ALA A 154 -2.60 11.68 -21.31
CA ALA A 154 -2.95 11.85 -22.72
C ALA A 154 -4.26 12.64 -22.90
N SER A 155 -5.27 12.31 -22.12
CA SER A 155 -6.61 12.92 -22.22
C SER A 155 -6.71 14.33 -21.62
N GLN A 156 -6.03 14.59 -20.50
CA GLN A 156 -6.16 15.85 -19.76
C GLN A 156 -5.06 16.86 -20.11
N THR A 157 -3.90 16.41 -20.58
CA THR A 157 -2.76 17.28 -20.86
C THR A 157 -2.41 17.29 -22.34
N LEU A 158 -2.10 16.13 -22.91
CA LEU A 158 -1.53 16.08 -24.27
C LEU A 158 -2.53 16.52 -25.34
N PHE A 159 -3.72 15.94 -25.39
CA PHE A 159 -4.71 16.28 -26.43
C PHE A 159 -5.23 17.71 -26.31
N PRO A 160 -5.58 18.23 -25.12
CA PRO A 160 -6.01 19.62 -24.97
C PRO A 160 -4.92 20.61 -25.41
N GLU A 161 -3.65 20.34 -25.09
CA GLU A 161 -2.54 21.19 -25.49
C GLU A 161 -2.32 21.15 -27.01
N LEU A 162 -2.43 19.98 -27.64
CA LEU A 162 -2.41 19.84 -29.09
C LEU A 162 -3.51 20.68 -29.75
N THR A 163 -4.74 20.63 -29.24
CA THR A 163 -5.86 21.43 -29.75
C THR A 163 -5.60 22.93 -29.57
N ARG A 164 -5.06 23.35 -28.40
CA ARG A 164 -4.70 24.75 -28.13
C ARG A 164 -3.66 25.26 -29.12
N LEU A 165 -2.59 24.49 -29.37
CA LEU A 165 -1.53 24.85 -30.31
C LEU A 165 -2.06 24.92 -31.76
N GLN A 166 -2.95 24.02 -32.15
CA GLN A 166 -3.62 24.07 -33.46
C GLN A 166 -4.47 25.34 -33.60
N GLY A 167 -5.23 25.72 -32.57
CA GLY A 167 -6.01 26.96 -32.56
C GLY A 167 -5.13 28.22 -32.70
N LEU A 168 -3.99 28.26 -32.02
CA LEU A 168 -3.03 29.37 -32.13
C LEU A 168 -2.39 29.45 -33.52
N ARG A 169 -2.06 28.31 -34.13
CA ARG A 169 -1.57 28.27 -35.52
C ARG A 169 -2.64 28.75 -36.51
N ALA A 170 -3.90 28.37 -36.30
CA ALA A 170 -5.02 28.84 -37.13
C ALA A 170 -5.23 30.36 -37.02
N ALA A 171 -4.92 30.95 -35.86
CA ALA A 171 -4.92 32.40 -35.65
C ALA A 171 -3.67 33.12 -36.21
N GLY A 172 -2.76 32.41 -36.89
CA GLY A 172 -1.57 32.97 -37.52
C GLY A 172 -0.35 33.13 -36.61
N LEU A 173 -0.39 32.58 -35.38
CA LEU A 173 0.76 32.61 -34.47
C LEU A 173 1.71 31.44 -34.77
N ASN A 174 2.99 31.74 -34.98
CA ASN A 174 4.04 30.74 -35.18
C ASN A 174 4.46 30.12 -33.84
N VAL A 175 3.70 29.13 -33.36
CA VAL A 175 4.05 28.31 -32.20
C VAL A 175 4.65 26.97 -32.62
N PHE A 176 5.90 26.75 -32.21
CA PHE A 176 6.60 25.48 -32.31
C PHE A 176 6.20 24.55 -31.17
N PHE A 177 6.37 23.24 -31.40
CA PHE A 177 6.19 22.22 -30.37
C PHE A 177 7.36 22.26 -29.37
#